data_AF-A0A564YPN1-F1
#
_entry.id   AF-A0A564YPN1-F1
#
_cell.length_a   1.000
_cell.length_b   1.000
_cell.length_c   1.000
_cell.angle_alpha   90.00
_cell.angle_beta   90.00
_cell.angle_gamma   90.00
#
_symmetry.space_group_name_H-M   'P 1'
#
loop_
_entity.id
_entity.type
_entity.pdbx_description
1 polymer ?
#
loop_
_entity_poly.entity_id
_entity_poly.type
_entity_poly.pdbx_seq_one_letter_code
_entity_poly.pdbx_strand_id
1 'polypeptide(L)'
;MNFSRCSICERRLVVYYATISECEHKFHFWCLMRWTSSKTHDHRCPCPVASCSSHFDSINVMKSKEGTIRQLAHLRNLICGICLEVVTSPVLITTCCRKGLCLNCSNMALFRRFECPMDRTRTPFWSFLVWDQEKIIHIESVFIADSLSFDKFCEALSPNIACRFCESEDNVEDLQFCCICLEFYHPLCAPAQREPKPIIPVCSVCDNILIEDT
;
A
#
# COMPACT_ATOMS: atom_id res chain seq x y z
N MET A 1 27.50 1.40 -16.90
CA MET A 1 26.29 0.79 -16.30
C MET A 1 25.16 0.91 -17.32
N ASN A 2 24.65 -0.20 -17.86
CA ASN A 2 23.46 -0.17 -18.72
C ASN A 2 22.25 0.08 -17.83
N PHE A 3 21.69 1.29 -17.90
CA PHE A 3 20.46 1.59 -17.20
C PHE A 3 19.29 1.04 -18.02
N SER A 4 18.60 0.03 -17.48
CA SER A 4 17.37 -0.47 -18.09
C SER A 4 16.32 0.64 -18.15
N ARG A 5 15.51 0.66 -19.22
CA ARG A 5 14.42 1.63 -19.42
C ARG A 5 13.09 0.97 -19.11
N CYS A 6 12.12 1.75 -18.67
CA CYS A 6 10.76 1.25 -18.47
C CYS A 6 10.13 0.96 -19.83
N SER A 7 9.56 -0.24 -20.00
CA SER A 7 8.93 -0.64 -21.25
C SER A 7 7.54 0.00 -21.50
N ILE A 8 7.08 0.90 -20.62
CA ILE A 8 5.84 1.71 -20.83
C ILE A 8 6.20 3.16 -21.17
N CYS A 9 6.93 3.85 -20.28
CA CYS A 9 7.18 5.28 -20.43
C CYS A 9 8.54 5.60 -21.06
N GLU A 10 9.36 4.58 -21.35
CA GLU A 10 10.69 4.67 -21.95
C GLU A 10 11.71 5.50 -21.17
N ARG A 11 11.36 5.98 -19.97
CA ARG A 11 12.27 6.67 -19.06
C ARG A 11 13.17 5.66 -18.35
N ARG A 12 14.30 6.15 -17.86
CA ARG A 12 15.29 5.35 -17.14
C ARG A 12 14.71 4.74 -15.88
N LEU A 13 14.96 3.45 -15.66
CA LEU A 13 14.72 2.80 -14.37
C LEU A 13 15.82 3.22 -13.40
N VAL A 14 15.41 3.62 -12.21
CA VAL A 14 16.29 4.01 -11.10
C VAL A 14 16.50 2.80 -10.18
N VAL A 15 16.62 3.04 -8.87
CA VAL A 15 16.90 2.03 -7.85
C VAL A 15 15.81 0.96 -7.75
N TYR A 16 14.56 1.28 -8.05
CA TYR A 16 13.42 0.38 -7.93
C TYR A 16 12.70 0.18 -9.27
N TYR A 17 12.28 -1.05 -9.54
CA TYR A 17 11.51 -1.40 -10.73
C TYR A 17 10.63 -2.62 -10.48
N ALA A 18 9.64 -2.81 -11.34
CA ALA A 18 8.77 -3.96 -11.32
C ALA A 18 9.06 -4.88 -12.51
N THR A 19 8.87 -6.18 -12.28
CA THR A 19 8.87 -7.21 -13.32
C THR A 19 7.65 -8.09 -13.17
N ILE A 20 7.26 -8.70 -14.29
CA ILE A 20 6.29 -9.79 -14.31
C ILE A 20 7.08 -11.09 -14.55
N SER A 21 6.62 -12.22 -14.03
CA SER A 21 7.41 -13.46 -14.03
C SER A 21 7.49 -14.11 -15.41
N GLU A 22 6.58 -13.73 -16.31
CA GLU A 22 6.29 -14.38 -17.58
C GLU A 22 6.98 -13.69 -18.77
N CYS A 23 7.77 -12.64 -18.54
CA CYS A 23 8.66 -12.05 -19.54
C CYS A 23 9.80 -11.25 -18.89
N GLU A 24 10.74 -10.76 -19.71
CA GLU A 24 11.92 -10.02 -19.23
C GLU A 24 11.72 -8.49 -19.15
N HIS A 25 10.52 -8.00 -19.47
CA HIS A 25 10.23 -6.57 -19.49
C HIS A 25 10.28 -5.98 -18.08
N LYS A 26 10.83 -4.77 -18.01
CA LYS A 26 11.02 -4.05 -16.75
C LYS A 26 10.23 -2.74 -16.80
N PHE A 27 9.61 -2.41 -15.70
CA PHE A 27 8.71 -1.27 -15.61
C PHE A 27 9.04 -0.41 -14.40
N HIS A 28 8.77 0.88 -14.46
CA HIS A 28 8.55 1.57 -13.19
C HIS A 28 7.31 0.96 -12.56
N PHE A 29 7.37 0.75 -11.24
CA PHE A 29 6.26 0.10 -10.55
C PHE A 29 4.94 0.88 -10.71
N TRP A 30 4.96 2.20 -10.56
CA TRP A 30 3.78 3.05 -10.79
C TRP A 30 3.22 2.96 -12.23
N CYS A 31 4.08 2.90 -13.25
CA CYS A 31 3.63 2.72 -14.64
C CYS A 31 2.90 1.39 -14.81
N LEU A 32 3.47 0.30 -14.30
CA LEU A 32 2.86 -1.02 -14.39
C LEU A 32 1.55 -1.09 -13.61
N MET A 33 1.50 -0.52 -12.40
CA MET A 33 0.28 -0.53 -11.58
C MET A 33 -0.86 0.29 -12.21
N ARG A 34 -0.57 1.49 -12.74
CA ARG A 34 -1.58 2.30 -13.47
C ARG A 34 -2.08 1.61 -14.73
N TRP A 35 -1.20 0.92 -15.45
CA TRP A 35 -1.60 0.11 -16.59
C TRP A 35 -2.53 -1.02 -16.15
N THR A 36 -2.08 -1.78 -15.16
CA THR A 36 -2.79 -2.93 -14.58
C THR A 36 -4.19 -2.57 -14.13
N SER A 37 -4.37 -1.44 -13.41
CA SER A 37 -5.69 -0.98 -12.95
C SER A 37 -6.68 -0.72 -14.07
N SER A 38 -6.21 -0.44 -15.30
CA SER A 38 -7.07 -0.16 -16.45
C SER A 38 -7.24 -1.35 -17.41
N LYS A 39 -6.44 -2.42 -17.25
CA LYS A 39 -6.34 -3.53 -18.23
C LYS A 39 -6.52 -4.92 -17.65
N THR A 40 -6.62 -5.05 -16.32
CA THR A 40 -6.90 -6.34 -15.69
C THR A 40 -8.32 -6.77 -16.03
N HIS A 41 -8.47 -7.99 -16.54
CA HIS A 41 -9.75 -8.67 -16.66
C HIS A 41 -9.58 -10.09 -16.10
N ASP A 42 -10.58 -10.62 -15.41
CA ASP A 42 -10.59 -12.02 -14.93
C ASP A 42 -9.28 -12.47 -14.24
N HIS A 43 -8.78 -11.63 -13.32
CA HIS A 43 -7.54 -11.83 -12.54
C HIS A 43 -6.22 -11.86 -13.34
N ARG A 44 -6.27 -11.67 -14.67
CA ARG A 44 -5.08 -11.67 -15.53
C ARG A 44 -4.93 -10.33 -16.26
N CYS A 45 -3.70 -9.88 -16.40
CA CYS A 45 -3.36 -8.67 -17.13
C CYS A 45 -2.41 -9.01 -18.28
N PRO A 46 -2.65 -8.50 -19.51
CA PRO A 46 -1.69 -8.62 -20.59
C PRO A 46 -0.45 -7.77 -20.29
N CYS A 47 0.71 -8.22 -20.76
CA CYS A 47 1.93 -7.43 -20.76
C CYS A 47 1.69 -6.08 -21.46
N PRO A 48 2.15 -4.94 -20.90
CA PRO A 48 2.00 -3.63 -21.54
C PRO A 48 2.73 -3.47 -22.87
N VAL A 49 3.70 -4.35 -23.18
CA VAL A 49 4.52 -4.27 -24.39
C VAL A 49 3.77 -4.93 -25.55
N ALA A 50 3.44 -4.16 -26.59
CA ALA A 50 2.58 -4.61 -27.69
C ALA A 50 3.09 -5.85 -28.45
N SER A 51 4.41 -6.05 -28.54
CA SER A 51 5.01 -7.23 -29.17
C SER A 51 5.06 -8.46 -28.26
N CYS A 52 4.63 -8.34 -27.01
CA CYS A 52 4.67 -9.40 -26.01
C CYS A 52 3.28 -10.02 -25.81
N SER A 53 3.18 -11.33 -25.95
CA SER A 53 1.94 -12.09 -25.71
C SER A 53 1.81 -12.62 -24.29
N SER A 54 2.78 -12.34 -23.41
CA SER A 54 2.75 -12.79 -22.02
C SER A 54 1.62 -12.12 -21.24
N HIS A 55 1.06 -12.87 -20.29
CA HIS A 55 0.05 -12.42 -19.35
C HIS A 55 0.55 -12.69 -17.94
N PHE A 56 0.12 -11.89 -16.98
CA PHE A 56 0.55 -12.01 -15.59
C PHE A 56 -0.63 -11.78 -14.64
N ASP A 57 -0.53 -12.38 -13.46
CA ASP A 57 -1.44 -12.20 -12.33
C ASP A 57 -0.71 -11.73 -11.05
N SER A 58 0.61 -11.55 -11.16
CA SER A 58 1.50 -11.21 -10.05
C SER A 58 2.61 -10.29 -10.50
N ILE A 59 3.11 -9.49 -9.56
CA ILE A 59 4.17 -8.51 -9.79
C ILE A 59 5.28 -8.69 -8.77
N ASN A 60 6.51 -8.71 -9.26
CA ASN A 60 7.71 -8.65 -8.43
C ASN A 60 8.22 -7.22 -8.36
N VAL A 61 8.51 -6.75 -7.15
CA VAL A 61 9.14 -5.45 -6.93
C VAL A 61 10.60 -5.67 -6.60
N MET A 62 11.47 -5.11 -7.44
CA MET A 62 12.91 -5.33 -7.42
C MET A 62 13.66 -4.05 -7.04
N LYS A 63 14.76 -4.22 -6.31
CA LYS A 63 15.75 -3.19 -6.02
C LYS A 63 17.06 -3.53 -6.70
N SER A 64 17.65 -2.56 -7.39
CA SER A 64 19.00 -2.65 -7.93
C SER A 64 19.87 -1.57 -7.29
N LYS A 65 20.85 -1.99 -6.47
CA LYS A 65 21.87 -1.10 -5.89
C LYS A 65 23.24 -1.75 -6.07
N GLU A 66 24.18 -0.99 -6.64
CA GLU A 66 25.59 -1.42 -6.79
C GLU A 66 25.76 -2.79 -7.47
N GLY A 67 24.94 -3.08 -8.48
CA GLY A 67 24.98 -4.34 -9.23
C GLY A 67 24.28 -5.52 -8.54
N THR A 68 23.85 -5.37 -7.29
CA THR A 68 23.05 -6.38 -6.59
C THR A 68 21.57 -6.17 -6.87
N ILE A 69 20.90 -7.23 -7.33
CA ILE A 69 19.44 -7.26 -7.55
C ILE A 69 18.80 -8.04 -6.40
N ARG A 70 17.84 -7.43 -5.71
CA ARG A 70 17.06 -8.06 -4.64
C ARG A 70 15.58 -7.85 -4.86
N GLN A 71 14.80 -8.91 -4.66
CA GLN A 71 13.34 -8.80 -4.59
C GLN A 71 12.92 -8.23 -3.23
N LEU A 72 12.16 -7.15 -3.24
CA LEU A 72 11.62 -6.50 -2.05
C LEU A 72 10.25 -7.05 -1.67
N ALA A 73 9.39 -7.22 -2.67
CA ALA A 73 8.03 -7.67 -2.47
C ALA A 73 7.54 -8.49 -3.66
N HIS A 74 6.53 -9.30 -3.39
CA HIS A 74 5.82 -10.09 -4.39
C HIS A 74 4.32 -9.94 -4.13
N LEU A 75 3.65 -9.24 -5.03
CA LEU A 75 2.22 -9.08 -5.01
C LEU A 75 1.58 -10.26 -5.76
N ARG A 76 0.95 -11.19 -5.02
CA ARG A 76 0.12 -12.24 -5.62
C ARG A 76 -1.29 -11.72 -5.81
N ASN A 77 -1.80 -11.94 -7.02
CA ASN A 77 -3.10 -11.49 -7.47
C ASN A 77 -3.20 -9.96 -7.50
N LEU A 78 -3.57 -9.46 -8.67
CA LEU A 78 -3.80 -8.03 -8.88
C LEU A 78 -5.16 -7.59 -8.32
N ILE A 79 -5.95 -8.54 -7.84
CA ILE A 79 -7.30 -8.34 -7.31
C ILE A 79 -7.29 -8.45 -5.79
N CYS A 80 -7.95 -7.51 -5.14
CA CYS A 80 -8.12 -7.48 -3.70
C CYS A 80 -8.86 -8.74 -3.23
N GLY A 81 -8.31 -9.42 -2.24
CA GLY A 81 -8.94 -10.62 -1.67
C GLY A 81 -10.24 -10.38 -0.90
N ILE A 82 -10.66 -9.13 -0.70
CA ILE A 82 -11.87 -8.75 0.05
C ILE A 82 -12.91 -8.10 -0.86
N CYS A 83 -12.61 -6.95 -1.48
CA CYS A 83 -13.58 -6.26 -2.34
C CYS A 83 -13.63 -6.80 -3.78
N LEU A 84 -12.71 -7.68 -4.16
CA LEU A 84 -12.61 -8.25 -5.51
C LEU A 84 -12.35 -7.23 -6.64
N GLU A 85 -12.01 -5.99 -6.28
CA GLU A 85 -11.55 -4.96 -7.22
C GLU A 85 -10.03 -5.03 -7.45
N VAL A 86 -9.55 -4.42 -8.53
CA VAL A 86 -8.11 -4.29 -8.78
C VAL A 86 -7.48 -3.48 -7.64
N VAL A 87 -6.36 -3.97 -7.10
CA VAL A 87 -5.70 -3.31 -5.98
C VAL A 87 -5.14 -1.95 -6.37
N THR A 88 -5.45 -0.93 -5.58
CA THR A 88 -5.01 0.47 -5.77
C THR A 88 -4.02 0.88 -4.69
N SER A 89 -3.11 1.81 -5.01
CA SER A 89 -2.22 2.35 -3.99
C SER A 89 -3.05 3.05 -2.90
N PRO A 90 -2.67 2.92 -1.62
CA PRO A 90 -1.68 2.00 -1.08
C PRO A 90 -2.17 0.55 -1.04
N VAL A 91 -1.30 -0.42 -1.33
CA VAL A 91 -1.64 -1.85 -1.21
C VAL A 91 -0.94 -2.49 -0.04
N LEU A 92 -1.73 -3.12 0.80
CA LEU A 92 -1.22 -4.01 1.82
C LEU A 92 -0.92 -5.38 1.21
N ILE A 93 0.30 -5.85 1.37
CA ILE A 93 0.70 -7.23 1.09
C ILE A 93 0.77 -7.97 2.43
N THR A 94 -0.14 -8.93 2.59
CA THR A 94 -0.11 -9.86 3.71
C THR A 94 1.18 -10.68 3.65
N THR A 95 1.95 -10.74 4.72
CA THR A 95 3.26 -11.40 4.69
C THR A 95 3.16 -12.93 4.69
N CYS A 96 2.11 -13.49 5.29
CA CYS A 96 1.83 -14.92 5.30
C CYS A 96 1.41 -15.47 3.93
N CYS A 97 0.38 -14.90 3.29
CA CYS A 97 -0.17 -15.42 2.03
C CYS A 97 0.18 -14.59 0.79
N ARG A 98 0.90 -13.47 0.94
CA ARG A 98 1.36 -12.56 -0.14
C ARG A 98 0.24 -11.97 -1.01
N LYS A 99 -1.01 -12.00 -0.54
CA LYS A 99 -2.14 -11.41 -1.25
C LYS A 99 -2.17 -9.89 -1.05
N GLY A 100 -2.52 -9.19 -2.12
CA GLY A 100 -2.79 -7.76 -2.08
C GLY A 100 -4.17 -7.45 -1.51
N LEU A 101 -4.24 -6.45 -0.65
CA LEU A 101 -5.49 -5.88 -0.12
C LEU A 101 -5.48 -4.38 -0.33
N CYS A 102 -6.61 -3.84 -0.79
CA CYS A 102 -6.83 -2.40 -0.75
C CYS A 102 -6.80 -1.92 0.70
N LEU A 103 -6.23 -0.74 0.93
CA LEU A 103 -6.07 -0.21 2.28
C LEU A 103 -7.39 -0.18 3.06
N ASN A 104 -8.46 0.33 2.45
CA ASN A 104 -9.81 0.35 3.04
C ASN A 104 -10.30 -1.05 3.46
N CYS A 105 -10.01 -2.08 2.65
CA CYS A 105 -10.39 -3.46 2.96
C CYS A 105 -9.55 -4.05 4.09
N SER A 106 -8.27 -3.67 4.17
CA SER A 106 -7.38 -4.15 5.21
C SER A 106 -7.61 -3.53 6.58
N ASN A 107 -8.20 -2.34 6.63
CA ASN A 107 -8.42 -1.60 7.86
C ASN A 107 -9.13 -2.45 8.92
N MET A 108 -10.23 -3.13 8.58
CA MET A 108 -10.94 -4.01 9.51
C MET A 108 -10.08 -5.14 10.09
N ALA A 109 -9.13 -5.68 9.30
CA ALA A 109 -8.23 -6.72 9.76
C ALA A 109 -7.13 -6.17 10.70
N LEU A 110 -6.66 -4.96 10.41
CA LEU A 110 -5.73 -4.22 11.28
C LEU A 110 -6.37 -3.88 12.63
N PHE A 111 -7.67 -3.56 12.65
CA PHE A 111 -8.40 -3.21 13.88
C PHE A 111 -8.56 -4.35 14.87
N ARG A 112 -8.84 -5.57 14.40
CA ARG A 112 -9.44 -6.59 15.27
C ARG A 112 -8.43 -7.50 15.96
N ARG A 113 -7.42 -8.03 15.25
CA ARG A 113 -6.52 -9.09 15.80
C ARG A 113 -5.10 -9.18 15.23
N PHE A 114 -4.69 -8.28 14.33
CA PHE A 114 -3.45 -8.44 13.54
C PHE A 114 -3.37 -9.83 12.86
N GLU A 115 -4.52 -10.33 12.44
CA GLU A 115 -4.66 -11.59 11.72
C GLU A 115 -4.86 -11.28 10.24
N CYS A 116 -4.20 -12.03 9.37
CA CYS A 116 -4.44 -11.94 7.95
C CYS A 116 -5.90 -12.25 7.64
N PRO A 117 -6.64 -11.38 6.94
CA PRO A 117 -8.06 -11.63 6.67
C PRO A 117 -8.27 -12.81 5.73
N MET A 118 -7.22 -13.28 5.04
CA MET A 118 -7.29 -14.36 4.06
C MET A 118 -7.10 -15.75 4.69
N ASP A 119 -6.19 -15.89 5.66
CA ASP A 119 -5.84 -17.19 6.25
C ASP A 119 -5.89 -17.21 7.78
N ARG A 120 -6.21 -16.06 8.41
CA ARG A 120 -6.30 -15.85 9.86
C ARG A 120 -4.99 -16.09 10.63
N THR A 121 -3.86 -16.18 9.91
CA THR A 121 -2.54 -16.25 10.53
C THR A 121 -2.24 -14.93 11.18
N ARG A 122 -1.82 -14.94 12.45
CA ARG A 122 -1.30 -13.74 13.11
C ARG A 122 0.00 -13.30 12.44
N THR A 123 0.04 -12.06 12.00
CA THR A 123 1.22 -11.49 11.36
C THR A 123 1.75 -10.35 12.23
N PRO A 124 2.93 -10.50 12.86
CA PRO A 124 3.53 -9.41 13.63
C PRO A 124 4.06 -8.30 12.72
N PHE A 125 4.07 -8.53 11.40
CA PHE A 125 4.54 -7.60 10.40
C PHE A 125 3.60 -7.52 9.20
N TRP A 126 3.39 -6.29 8.73
CA TRP A 126 2.61 -5.97 7.54
C TRP A 126 3.47 -5.19 6.56
N SER A 127 3.40 -5.55 5.28
CA SER A 127 4.14 -4.89 4.20
C SER A 127 3.21 -4.01 3.39
N PHE A 128 3.44 -2.71 3.37
CA PHE A 128 2.72 -1.81 2.47
C PHE A 128 3.54 -1.51 1.23
N LEU A 129 2.88 -1.44 0.09
CA LEU A 129 3.42 -0.90 -1.15
C LEU A 129 2.69 0.39 -1.49
N VAL A 130 3.40 1.50 -1.37
CA VAL A 130 2.96 2.80 -1.89
C VAL A 130 3.74 3.09 -3.18
N TRP A 131 3.09 3.67 -4.19
CA TRP A 131 3.70 3.95 -5.49
C TRP A 131 3.25 5.26 -6.14
N ASP A 132 2.66 6.16 -5.38
CA ASP A 132 2.58 7.54 -5.80
C ASP A 132 3.97 8.21 -5.71
N GLN A 133 4.18 9.27 -6.49
CA GLN A 133 5.44 10.03 -6.51
C GLN A 133 6.73 9.30 -6.95
N GLU A 134 6.66 8.25 -7.76
CA GLU A 134 7.83 7.48 -8.22
C GLU A 134 8.66 6.82 -7.10
N LYS A 135 8.15 6.83 -5.86
CA LYS A 135 8.78 6.21 -4.70
C LYS A 135 8.05 4.92 -4.41
N ILE A 136 8.82 3.86 -4.19
CA ILE A 136 8.27 2.65 -3.58
C ILE A 136 8.66 2.70 -2.11
N ILE A 137 7.67 2.86 -1.26
CA ILE A 137 7.87 2.79 0.18
C ILE A 137 7.39 1.41 0.61
N HIS A 138 8.35 0.57 0.99
CA HIS A 138 8.08 -0.69 1.67
C HIS A 138 8.14 -0.42 3.16
N ILE A 139 6.99 -0.52 3.83
CA ILE A 139 6.87 -0.29 5.26
C ILE A 139 6.58 -1.63 5.90
N GLU A 140 7.48 -2.06 6.77
CA GLU A 140 7.26 -3.19 7.67
C GLU A 140 6.75 -2.61 8.98
N SER A 141 5.44 -2.66 9.21
CA SER A 141 4.88 -2.30 10.51
C SER A 141 5.11 -3.47 11.45
N VAL A 142 5.98 -3.32 12.46
CA VAL A 142 6.15 -4.33 13.52
C VAL A 142 5.17 -3.99 14.64
N PHE A 143 4.24 -4.90 14.93
CA PHE A 143 3.48 -4.80 16.17
C PHE A 143 4.38 -5.22 17.33
N ILE A 144 4.92 -4.22 18.02
CA ILE A 144 5.41 -4.39 19.38
C ILE A 144 4.25 -4.00 20.27
N ALA A 145 3.83 -4.89 21.16
CA ALA A 145 2.83 -4.55 22.18
C ALA A 145 3.22 -3.18 22.78
N ASP A 146 2.31 -2.21 22.65
CA ASP A 146 2.43 -0.83 23.16
C ASP A 146 3.18 0.22 22.31
N SER A 147 3.71 -0.09 21.13
CA SER A 147 4.15 0.96 20.20
C SER A 147 4.12 0.53 18.73
N LEU A 148 3.26 1.19 17.96
CA LEU A 148 3.32 1.20 16.50
C LEU A 148 4.21 2.38 16.10
N SER A 149 5.33 2.13 15.42
CA SER A 149 6.10 3.20 14.76
C SER A 149 5.32 3.66 13.52
N PHE A 150 4.27 4.44 13.75
CA PHE A 150 3.27 4.80 12.76
C PHE A 150 3.69 6.01 11.91
N ASP A 151 4.66 6.81 12.35
CA ASP A 151 4.96 8.10 11.73
C ASP A 151 5.48 7.97 10.29
N LYS A 152 6.36 6.99 10.03
CA LYS A 152 6.83 6.65 8.67
C LYS A 152 5.73 6.08 7.78
N PHE A 153 4.73 5.45 8.39
CA PHE A 153 3.55 4.94 7.69
C PHE A 153 2.66 6.10 7.23
N CYS A 154 2.41 7.07 8.09
CA CYS A 154 1.59 8.23 7.77
C CYS A 154 2.22 9.12 6.68
N GLU A 155 3.53 9.41 6.78
CA GLU A 155 4.28 10.19 5.78
C GLU A 155 4.25 9.59 4.38
N ALA A 156 4.20 8.25 4.31
CA ALA A 156 4.22 7.53 3.06
C ALA A 156 2.86 7.52 2.35
N LEU A 157 1.75 7.65 3.09
CA LEU A 157 0.39 7.44 2.53
C LEU A 157 -0.33 8.74 2.14
N SER A 158 0.14 9.90 2.60
CA SER A 158 -0.41 11.18 2.14
C SER A 158 0.67 12.10 1.61
N PRO A 159 0.54 12.60 0.37
CA PRO A 159 1.47 13.58 -0.20
C PRO A 159 1.30 14.97 0.40
N ASN A 160 0.14 15.24 1.04
CA ASN A 160 -0.18 16.50 1.70
C ASN A 160 -0.38 16.25 3.20
N ILE A 161 0.51 16.82 3.99
CA ILE A 161 0.45 16.78 5.45
C ILE A 161 -0.37 17.99 5.90
N ALA A 162 -1.68 17.92 5.68
CA ALA A 162 -2.63 18.92 6.12
C ALA A 162 -3.73 18.27 6.97
N CYS A 163 -4.15 18.97 8.02
CA CYS A 163 -5.25 18.51 8.85
C CYS A 163 -6.56 18.56 8.06
N ARG A 164 -7.30 17.44 7.98
CA ARG A 164 -8.59 17.37 7.28
C ARG A 164 -9.69 18.28 7.84
N PHE A 165 -9.53 18.77 9.07
CA PHE A 165 -10.57 19.55 9.76
C PHE A 165 -10.32 21.05 9.68
N CYS A 166 -9.06 21.48 9.83
CA CYS A 166 -8.70 22.90 9.77
C CYS A 166 -7.93 23.28 8.51
N GLU A 167 -7.61 22.30 7.65
CA GLU A 167 -6.87 22.43 6.39
C GLU A 167 -5.46 23.02 6.51
N SER A 168 -4.97 23.25 7.74
CA SER A 168 -3.61 23.74 7.97
C SER A 168 -2.60 22.67 7.63
N GLU A 169 -1.62 23.05 6.80
CA GLU A 169 -0.35 22.32 6.68
C GLU A 169 0.40 22.48 8.01
N ASP A 170 0.93 21.38 8.55
CA ASP A 170 1.64 21.39 9.83
C ASP A 170 2.72 20.30 9.85
N ASN A 171 3.56 20.27 10.89
CA ASN A 171 4.53 19.19 11.06
C ASN A 171 3.79 17.86 11.30
N VAL A 172 4.30 16.76 10.71
CA VAL A 172 3.76 15.41 10.92
C VAL A 172 3.70 15.03 12.40
N GLU A 173 4.65 15.54 13.19
CA GLU A 173 4.73 15.29 14.63
C GLU A 173 3.52 15.83 15.41
N ASP A 174 2.83 16.84 14.88
CA ASP A 174 1.66 17.48 15.49
C ASP A 174 0.32 16.90 14.99
N LEU A 175 0.37 15.97 14.03
CA LEU A 175 -0.78 15.38 13.36
C LEU A 175 -0.91 13.88 13.70
N GLN A 176 -2.17 13.42 13.83
CA GLN A 176 -2.49 11.99 13.83
C GLN A 176 -3.01 11.58 12.46
N PHE A 177 -2.78 10.33 12.06
CA PHE A 177 -3.28 9.78 10.80
C PHE A 177 -4.45 8.86 11.07
N CYS A 178 -5.61 9.15 10.49
CA CYS A 178 -6.75 8.26 10.59
C CYS A 178 -6.56 7.07 9.64
N CYS A 179 -6.44 5.87 10.18
CA CYS A 179 -6.29 4.66 9.37
C CYS A 179 -7.51 4.39 8.47
N ILE A 180 -8.69 4.94 8.79
CA ILE A 180 -9.93 4.68 8.06
C ILE A 180 -10.07 5.60 6.85
N CYS A 181 -9.99 6.92 7.04
CA CYS A 181 -10.15 7.88 5.96
C CYS A 181 -8.82 8.23 5.27
N LEU A 182 -7.70 7.78 5.82
CA LEU A 182 -6.35 8.02 5.27
C LEU A 182 -5.96 9.49 5.24
N GLU A 183 -6.48 10.27 6.19
CA GLU A 183 -6.20 11.69 6.29
C GLU A 183 -5.52 12.01 7.62
N PHE A 184 -4.67 13.03 7.59
CA PHE A 184 -4.09 13.62 8.78
C PHE A 184 -5.12 14.51 9.50
N TYR A 185 -5.01 14.58 10.82
CA TYR A 185 -5.82 15.48 11.63
C TYR A 185 -5.09 15.87 12.91
N HIS A 186 -5.26 17.11 13.35
CA HIS A 186 -4.86 17.49 14.70
C HIS A 186 -5.82 16.84 15.70
N PRO A 187 -5.31 16.24 16.79
CA PRO A 187 -6.16 15.68 17.86
C PRO A 187 -7.16 16.69 18.43
N LEU A 188 -6.77 17.97 18.50
CA LEU A 188 -7.60 19.07 18.99
C LEU A 188 -8.66 19.54 17.98
N CYS A 189 -8.44 19.31 16.68
CA CYS A 189 -9.41 19.65 15.65
C CYS A 189 -10.44 18.54 15.43
N ALA A 190 -10.12 17.30 15.81
CA ALA A 190 -11.09 16.21 15.78
C ALA A 190 -12.12 16.36 16.91
N PRO A 191 -13.40 16.05 16.67
CA PRO A 191 -14.39 15.88 17.73
C PRO A 191 -13.89 14.92 18.82
N ALA A 192 -14.40 15.05 20.05
CA ALA A 192 -14.00 14.19 21.17
C ALA A 192 -14.12 12.69 20.78
N GLN A 193 -13.01 11.96 20.91
CA GLN A 193 -12.98 10.51 20.75
C GLN A 193 -13.66 9.83 21.94
N ARG A 194 -14.32 8.69 21.70
CA ARG A 194 -14.88 7.87 22.77
C ARG A 194 -13.79 6.97 23.37
N GLU A 195 -13.87 6.72 24.68
CA GLU A 195 -13.02 5.77 25.38
C GLU A 195 -13.68 4.38 25.35
N PRO A 196 -12.91 3.28 25.19
CA PRO A 196 -11.45 3.22 25.06
C PRO A 196 -10.98 3.52 23.63
N LYS A 197 -9.85 4.22 23.49
CA LYS A 197 -9.28 4.54 22.18
C LYS A 197 -8.90 3.28 21.40
N PRO A 198 -9.14 3.24 20.08
CA PRO A 198 -8.73 2.12 19.24
C PRO A 198 -7.20 1.96 19.25
N ILE A 199 -6.75 0.70 19.09
CA ILE A 199 -5.32 0.32 19.08
C ILE A 199 -4.56 1.02 17.95
N ILE A 200 -5.25 1.30 16.85
CA ILE A 200 -4.72 2.09 15.72
C ILE A 200 -5.38 3.47 15.70
N PRO A 201 -4.67 4.54 15.28
CA PRO A 201 -5.24 5.88 15.30
C PRO A 201 -6.42 6.02 14.33
N VAL A 202 -7.57 6.50 14.84
CA VAL A 202 -8.80 6.75 14.08
C VAL A 202 -9.36 8.10 14.45
N CYS A 203 -9.68 8.94 13.48
CA CYS A 203 -10.39 10.18 13.76
C CYS A 203 -11.79 9.88 14.29
N SER A 204 -12.29 10.70 15.21
CA SER A 204 -13.60 10.49 15.85
C SER A 204 -14.78 10.40 14.86
N VAL A 205 -14.67 11.01 13.68
CA VAL A 205 -15.68 10.85 12.62
C VAL A 205 -15.76 9.40 12.13
N CYS A 206 -14.62 8.78 11.86
CA CYS A 206 -14.59 7.41 11.35
C CYS A 206 -14.83 6.38 12.47
N ASP A 207 -14.49 6.71 13.71
CA ASP A 207 -14.77 5.87 14.88
C ASP A 207 -16.29 5.68 15.08
N ASN A 208 -17.08 6.74 14.91
CA ASN A 208 -18.55 6.66 15.01
C ASN A 208 -19.17 5.79 13.92
N ILE A 209 -18.59 5.71 12.72
CA ILE A 209 -19.10 4.91 11.59
C ILE A 209 -18.90 3.41 11.83
N LEU A 210 -17.77 3.01 12.42
CA LEU A 210 -17.44 1.59 12.63
C LEU A 210 -18.40 0.84 13.57
N ILE A 211 -19.21 1.55 14.36
CA ILE A 211 -20.09 0.98 15.38
C ILE A 211 -21.55 0.93 14.91
N GLU A 212 -21.96 1.76 13.95
CA GLU A 212 -23.31 1.67 13.36
C GLU A 212 -23.50 0.42 12.48
N ASP A 213 -22.40 -0.16 11.99
CA ASP A 213 -22.37 -1.39 11.19
C ASP A 213 -22.07 -2.68 12.02
N THR A 214 -22.10 -2.61 13.36
CA THR A 214 -22.01 -3.78 14.27
C THR A 214 -23.32 -4.07 14.99
#